data_AF-A0A9Q1FS29-F1
#
_entry.id   AF-A0A9Q1FS29-F1
#
_cell.length_a   1.000
_cell.length_b   1.000
_cell.length_c   1.000
_cell.angle_alpha   90.00
_cell.angle_beta   90.00
_cell.angle_gamma   90.00
#
_symmetry.space_group_name_H-M   'P 1'
#
loop_
_entity.id
_entity.type
_entity.pdbx_description
1 polymer ?
#
loop_
_entity_poly.entity_id
_entity_poly.type
_entity_poly.pdbx_seq_one_letter_code
_entity_poly.pdbx_strand_id
1 'polypeptide(L)'
;MGKTKELSKDVRDKIVDLHKAGMGYKTIGKQLGEKETTVGAIIRKWKKHKMTINRPRSGAPRKISPRGVSMIMRKVRDQPRTTREELVNDLKAAGTTVTKKTIGNTLRRNGLKSCSARKVPLLKKAHVQARLKFANEHLNDSEKTWEKLPRVLGMEESEVAEALIAYTRLADVVGEAEHDKIVGTFVFIFSNQQDMERFLIEIVDHRRYIIFCLLPLQPEEVE
;
A
#
# COMPACT_ATOMS: atom_id res chain seq x y z
N MET A 1 -40.36 -32.45 -4.23
CA MET A 1 -40.63 -31.23 -5.01
C MET A 1 -39.67 -30.12 -4.59
N GLY A 2 -38.97 -29.49 -5.54
CA GLY A 2 -38.12 -28.32 -5.27
C GLY A 2 -38.95 -27.08 -4.97
N LYS A 3 -38.40 -26.14 -4.18
CA LYS A 3 -39.07 -24.86 -3.93
C LYS A 3 -39.09 -24.02 -5.20
N THR A 4 -40.25 -23.50 -5.56
CA THR A 4 -40.43 -22.55 -6.67
C THR A 4 -39.85 -21.18 -6.32
N LYS A 5 -39.75 -20.32 -7.34
CA LYS A 5 -39.32 -18.92 -7.23
C LYS A 5 -40.03 -18.21 -6.08
N GLU A 6 -39.27 -17.45 -5.29
CA GLU A 6 -39.82 -16.68 -4.17
C GLU A 6 -40.69 -15.53 -4.68
N LEU A 7 -41.78 -15.21 -3.96
CA LEU A 7 -42.64 -14.07 -4.27
C LEU A 7 -41.88 -12.75 -4.13
N SER A 8 -42.21 -11.75 -4.95
CA SER A 8 -41.63 -10.41 -4.83
C SER A 8 -42.02 -9.77 -3.49
N LYS A 9 -41.25 -8.77 -3.05
CA LYS A 9 -41.50 -8.05 -1.80
C LYS A 9 -42.89 -7.38 -1.84
N ASP A 10 -43.21 -6.73 -2.96
CA ASP A 10 -44.45 -5.98 -3.13
C ASP A 10 -45.70 -6.84 -2.97
N VAL A 11 -45.67 -8.08 -3.49
CA VAL A 11 -46.78 -9.03 -3.33
C VAL A 11 -46.95 -9.42 -1.85
N ARG A 12 -45.84 -9.57 -1.10
CA ARG A 12 -45.91 -9.90 0.34
C ARG A 12 -46.41 -8.72 1.17
N ASP A 13 -46.01 -7.50 0.81
CA ASP A 13 -46.49 -6.29 1.48
C ASP A 13 -48.00 -6.11 1.26
N LYS A 14 -48.47 -6.31 0.01
CA LYS A 14 -49.92 -6.35 -0.30
C LYS A 14 -50.67 -7.41 0.50
N ILE A 15 -50.14 -8.62 0.64
CA ILE A 15 -50.75 -9.68 1.49
C ILE A 15 -50.92 -9.20 2.93
N VAL A 16 -49.91 -8.54 3.49
CA VAL A 16 -49.98 -8.01 4.85
C VAL A 16 -51.01 -6.89 4.97
N ASP A 17 -51.10 -5.98 3.99
CA ASP A 17 -52.05 -4.88 4.02
C ASP A 17 -53.50 -5.35 3.87
N LEU A 18 -53.76 -6.31 2.97
CA LEU A 18 -55.09 -6.94 2.84
C LEU A 18 -55.49 -7.68 4.13
N HIS A 19 -54.52 -8.29 4.82
CA HIS A 19 -54.78 -8.92 6.11
C HIS A 19 -55.08 -7.89 7.21
N LYS A 20 -54.39 -6.75 7.25
CA LYS A 20 -54.71 -5.64 8.17
C LYS A 20 -56.11 -5.07 7.91
N ALA A 21 -56.57 -5.07 6.66
CA ALA A 21 -57.92 -4.71 6.28
C ALA A 21 -58.99 -5.75 6.68
N GLY A 22 -58.60 -6.84 7.35
CA GLY A 22 -59.53 -7.85 7.87
C GLY A 22 -59.92 -8.94 6.88
N MET A 23 -59.31 -9.01 5.69
CA MET A 23 -59.64 -10.07 4.73
C MET A 23 -59.14 -11.45 5.18
N GLY A 24 -59.94 -12.48 4.89
CA GLY A 24 -59.60 -13.88 5.14
C GLY A 24 -58.53 -14.42 4.18
N TYR A 25 -57.81 -15.46 4.61
CA TYR A 25 -56.66 -16.01 3.86
C TYR A 25 -57.02 -16.51 2.47
N LYS A 26 -58.15 -17.21 2.32
CA LYS A 26 -58.65 -17.73 1.04
C LYS A 26 -58.98 -16.61 0.05
N THR A 27 -59.57 -15.51 0.53
CA THR A 27 -59.93 -14.34 -0.28
C THR A 27 -58.69 -13.64 -0.81
N ILE A 28 -57.70 -13.42 0.06
CA ILE A 28 -56.40 -12.83 -0.30
C ILE A 28 -55.67 -13.69 -1.34
N GLY A 29 -55.65 -15.01 -1.12
CA GLY A 29 -55.03 -15.95 -2.07
C GLY A 29 -55.70 -15.89 -3.45
N LYS A 30 -57.03 -15.89 -3.50
CA LYS A 30 -57.78 -15.80 -4.77
C LYS A 30 -57.55 -14.47 -5.50
N GLN A 31 -57.50 -13.35 -4.77
CA GLN A 31 -57.28 -12.02 -5.35
C GLN A 31 -55.88 -11.86 -5.95
N LEU A 32 -54.86 -12.44 -5.30
CA LEU A 32 -53.46 -12.32 -5.74
C LEU A 32 -52.98 -13.50 -6.59
N GLY A 33 -53.81 -14.53 -6.80
CA GLY A 33 -53.43 -15.76 -7.50
C GLY A 33 -52.46 -16.65 -6.71
N GLU A 34 -52.35 -16.45 -5.40
CA GLU A 34 -51.41 -17.15 -4.53
C GLU A 34 -52.08 -18.27 -3.73
N LYS A 35 -51.31 -19.33 -3.45
CA LYS A 35 -51.80 -20.45 -2.62
C LYS A 35 -52.09 -19.96 -1.20
N GLU A 36 -53.21 -20.41 -0.63
CA GLU A 36 -53.63 -20.07 0.73
C GLU A 36 -52.55 -20.41 1.79
N THR A 37 -51.83 -21.52 1.61
CA THR A 37 -50.72 -21.93 2.48
C THR A 37 -49.57 -20.92 2.47
N THR A 38 -49.28 -20.30 1.32
CA THR A 38 -48.25 -19.26 1.18
C THR A 38 -48.68 -17.98 1.89
N VAL A 39 -49.93 -17.55 1.71
CA VAL A 39 -50.53 -16.40 2.40
C VAL A 39 -50.45 -16.60 3.92
N GLY A 40 -50.86 -17.76 4.43
CA GLY A 40 -50.78 -18.11 5.84
C GLY A 40 -49.34 -18.11 6.37
N ALA A 41 -48.38 -18.63 5.60
CA ALA A 41 -46.97 -18.64 5.98
C ALA A 41 -46.38 -17.23 6.08
N ILE A 42 -46.73 -16.33 5.17
CA ILE A 42 -46.30 -14.92 5.18
C ILE A 42 -46.89 -14.20 6.39
N ILE A 43 -48.20 -14.34 6.63
CA ILE A 43 -48.88 -13.70 7.75
C ILE A 43 -48.33 -14.20 9.09
N ARG A 44 -48.09 -15.50 9.25
CA ARG A 44 -47.46 -16.06 10.46
C ARG A 44 -46.05 -15.50 10.68
N LYS A 45 -45.25 -15.39 9.62
CA LYS A 45 -43.93 -14.77 9.68
C LYS A 45 -44.04 -13.30 10.10
N TRP A 46 -44.96 -12.54 9.51
CA TRP A 46 -45.18 -11.13 9.84
C TRP A 46 -45.66 -10.97 11.28
N LYS A 47 -46.59 -11.79 11.78
CA LYS A 47 -47.02 -11.76 13.18
C LYS A 47 -45.85 -11.98 14.15
N LYS A 48 -44.94 -12.92 13.84
CA LYS A 48 -43.77 -13.25 14.68
C LYS A 48 -42.63 -12.24 14.61
N HIS A 49 -42.31 -11.74 13.41
CA HIS A 49 -41.08 -10.96 13.18
C HIS A 49 -41.32 -9.52 12.71
N LYS A 50 -42.57 -9.13 12.44
CA LYS A 50 -42.99 -7.81 11.92
C LYS A 50 -42.28 -7.37 10.63
N MET A 51 -41.77 -8.33 9.86
CA MET A 51 -41.05 -8.10 8.60
C MET A 51 -41.65 -8.97 7.48
N THR A 52 -41.70 -8.41 6.27
CA THR A 52 -42.17 -9.07 5.04
C THR A 52 -41.02 -9.55 4.14
N ILE A 53 -39.83 -8.95 4.31
CA ILE A 53 -38.63 -9.36 3.59
C ILE A 53 -38.18 -10.76 4.04
N ASN A 54 -37.65 -11.52 3.09
CA ASN A 54 -37.01 -12.79 3.44
C ASN A 54 -35.65 -12.49 4.06
N ARG A 55 -35.39 -13.11 5.21
CA ARG A 55 -34.06 -13.04 5.82
C ARG A 55 -33.07 -13.76 4.91
N PRO A 56 -31.84 -13.24 4.77
CA PRO A 56 -30.78 -14.00 4.13
C PRO A 56 -30.63 -15.34 4.88
N ARG A 57 -30.36 -16.39 4.11
CA ARG A 57 -30.07 -17.69 4.71
C ARG A 57 -28.76 -17.58 5.50
N SER A 58 -28.66 -18.27 6.63
CA SER A 58 -27.45 -18.27 7.46
C SER A 58 -26.20 -18.74 6.72
N GLY A 59 -26.38 -19.47 5.61
CA GLY A 59 -25.30 -20.04 4.82
C GLY A 59 -24.67 -21.25 5.49
N ALA A 60 -23.67 -21.84 4.83
CA ALA A 60 -22.90 -22.94 5.38
C ALA A 60 -21.93 -22.44 6.45
N PRO A 61 -21.71 -23.22 7.54
CA PRO A 61 -20.69 -22.88 8.53
C PRO A 61 -19.30 -22.86 7.88
N ARG A 62 -18.43 -21.98 8.39
CA ARG A 62 -17.06 -21.85 7.90
C ARG A 62 -16.18 -22.96 8.47
N LYS A 63 -15.21 -23.43 7.66
CA LYS A 63 -14.26 -24.47 8.08
C LYS A 63 -13.29 -24.03 9.17
N ILE A 64 -12.92 -22.73 9.19
CA ILE A 64 -12.04 -22.15 10.21
C ILE A 64 -12.91 -21.55 11.30
N SER A 65 -12.64 -21.93 12.56
CA SER A 65 -13.32 -21.38 13.73
C SER A 65 -12.92 -19.92 13.98
N PRO A 66 -13.74 -19.12 14.69
CA PRO A 66 -13.37 -17.75 15.07
C PRO A 66 -12.01 -17.67 15.78
N ARG A 67 -11.71 -18.64 16.66
CA ARG A 67 -10.41 -18.76 17.34
C ARG A 67 -9.26 -18.99 16.36
N GLY A 68 -9.45 -19.87 15.37
CA GLY A 68 -8.47 -20.11 14.31
C GLY A 68 -8.19 -18.85 13.49
N VAL A 69 -9.23 -18.06 13.20
CA VAL A 69 -9.08 -16.76 12.52
C VAL A 69 -8.24 -15.80 13.37
N SER A 70 -8.55 -15.66 14.67
CA SER A 70 -7.79 -14.77 15.56
C SER A 70 -6.31 -15.15 15.66
N MET A 71 -6.01 -16.45 15.70
CA MET A 71 -4.64 -16.95 15.71
C MET A 71 -3.88 -16.59 14.43
N ILE A 72 -4.52 -16.75 13.26
CA ILE A 72 -3.95 -16.33 11.98
C ILE A 72 -3.68 -14.82 11.98
N MET A 73 -4.66 -14.01 12.42
CA MET A 73 -4.53 -12.55 12.40
C MET A 73 -3.40 -12.08 13.32
N ARG A 74 -3.23 -12.73 14.47
CA ARG A 74 -2.10 -12.45 15.38
C ARG A 74 -0.77 -12.76 14.71
N LYS A 75 -0.61 -13.98 14.16
CA LYS A 75 0.65 -14.39 13.51
C LYS A 75 1.03 -13.49 12.34
N VAL A 76 0.08 -13.11 11.49
CA VAL A 76 0.33 -12.23 10.34
C VAL A 76 0.67 -10.80 10.79
N ARG A 77 0.16 -10.33 11.93
CA ARG A 77 0.51 -9.01 12.47
C ARG A 77 1.93 -9.00 13.03
N ASP A 78 2.30 -10.05 13.77
CA ASP A 78 3.62 -10.16 14.38
C ASP A 78 4.71 -10.43 13.33
N GLN A 79 4.37 -11.22 12.30
CA GLN A 79 5.25 -11.64 11.22
C GLN A 79 4.56 -11.44 9.86
N PRO A 80 4.61 -10.23 9.26
CA PRO A 80 3.90 -9.94 8.01
C PRO A 80 4.46 -10.68 6.78
N ARG A 81 5.63 -11.34 6.92
CA ARG A 81 6.26 -12.16 5.88
C ARG A 81 5.85 -13.65 5.93
N THR A 82 5.01 -14.05 6.88
CA THR A 82 4.53 -15.43 7.01
C THR A 82 3.84 -15.89 5.73
N THR A 83 4.22 -17.09 5.26
CA THR A 83 3.66 -17.68 4.05
C THR A 83 2.28 -18.28 4.31
N ARG A 84 1.48 -18.49 3.25
CA ARG A 84 0.17 -19.14 3.41
C ARG A 84 0.32 -20.61 3.81
N GLU A 85 1.41 -21.22 3.39
CA GLU A 85 1.84 -22.58 3.69
C GLU A 85 2.06 -22.76 5.20
N GLU A 86 2.81 -21.85 5.82
CA GLU A 86 3.02 -21.85 7.28
C GLU A 86 1.71 -21.77 8.04
N LEU A 87 0.79 -20.89 7.62
CA LEU A 87 -0.52 -20.76 8.25
C LEU A 87 -1.38 -22.02 8.11
N VAL A 88 -1.25 -22.75 7.00
CA VAL A 88 -1.92 -24.05 6.82
C VAL A 88 -1.34 -25.07 7.80
N ASN A 89 -0.02 -25.09 7.97
CA ASN A 89 0.65 -26.02 8.88
C ASN A 89 0.28 -25.74 10.35
N ASP A 90 0.21 -24.47 10.76
CA ASP A 90 -0.23 -24.09 12.11
C ASP A 90 -1.65 -24.55 12.39
N LEU A 91 -2.56 -24.36 11.43
CA LEU A 91 -3.95 -24.82 11.57
C LEU A 91 -4.05 -26.34 11.56
N LYS A 92 -3.21 -27.02 10.77
CA LYS A 92 -3.14 -28.48 10.76
C LYS A 92 -2.67 -29.01 12.13
N ALA A 93 -1.68 -28.36 12.75
CA ALA A 93 -1.24 -28.66 14.12
C ALA A 93 -2.36 -28.42 15.15
N ALA A 94 -3.22 -27.42 14.93
CA ALA A 94 -4.42 -27.18 15.73
C ALA A 94 -5.61 -28.10 15.37
N GLY A 95 -5.42 -29.13 14.54
CA GLY A 95 -6.44 -30.11 14.15
C GLY A 95 -7.39 -29.66 13.03
N THR A 96 -7.14 -28.52 12.39
CA THR A 96 -7.98 -28.00 11.30
C THR A 96 -7.28 -28.11 9.95
N THR A 97 -7.68 -29.09 9.13
CA THR A 97 -7.12 -29.26 7.78
C THR A 97 -7.76 -28.29 6.78
N VAL A 98 -7.00 -27.32 6.29
CA VAL A 98 -7.46 -26.33 5.30
C VAL A 98 -6.55 -26.21 4.09
N THR A 99 -7.07 -25.65 3.01
CA THR A 99 -6.29 -25.35 1.80
C THR A 99 -5.75 -23.92 1.82
N LYS A 100 -4.66 -23.66 1.08
CA LYS A 100 -4.07 -22.32 0.90
C LYS A 100 -5.10 -21.28 0.43
N LYS A 101 -6.04 -21.69 -0.44
CA LYS A 101 -7.13 -20.83 -0.94
C LYS A 101 -8.09 -20.41 0.18
N THR A 102 -8.40 -21.32 1.10
CA THR A 102 -9.24 -21.02 2.27
C THR A 102 -8.60 -19.97 3.19
N ILE A 103 -7.29 -20.09 3.41
CA ILE A 103 -6.50 -19.07 4.13
C ILE A 103 -6.53 -17.73 3.40
N GLY A 104 -6.24 -17.71 2.10
CA GLY A 104 -6.28 -16.47 1.31
C GLY A 104 -7.64 -15.78 1.34
N ASN A 105 -8.73 -16.53 1.23
CA ASN A 105 -10.09 -15.98 1.36
C ASN A 105 -10.37 -15.43 2.77
N THR A 106 -9.82 -16.07 3.80
CA THR A 106 -9.96 -15.60 5.18
C THR A 106 -9.20 -14.30 5.40
N LEU A 107 -7.96 -14.18 4.92
CA LEU A 107 -7.17 -12.95 5.00
C LEU A 107 -7.86 -11.77 4.29
N ARG A 108 -8.35 -11.98 3.05
CA ARG A 108 -9.05 -10.92 2.29
C ARG A 108 -10.32 -10.43 2.97
N ARG A 109 -11.12 -11.33 3.57
CA ARG A 109 -12.34 -10.95 4.32
C ARG A 109 -12.03 -10.10 5.55
N ASN A 110 -10.81 -10.20 6.08
CA ASN A 110 -10.34 -9.40 7.21
C ASN A 110 -9.52 -8.18 6.75
N GLY A 111 -9.57 -7.82 5.46
CA GLY A 111 -8.92 -6.64 4.92
C GLY A 111 -7.42 -6.78 4.63
N LEU A 112 -6.84 -7.97 4.82
CA LEU A 112 -5.42 -8.19 4.55
C LEU A 112 -5.19 -8.53 3.08
N LYS A 113 -4.35 -7.73 2.42
CA LYS A 113 -3.85 -7.95 1.06
C LYS A 113 -2.35 -8.19 1.09
N SER A 114 -1.86 -8.98 0.14
CA SER A 114 -0.42 -9.11 -0.08
C SER A 114 0.13 -7.82 -0.67
N CYS A 115 1.21 -7.31 -0.10
CA CYS A 115 1.93 -6.15 -0.58
C CYS A 115 3.43 -6.45 -0.63
N SER A 116 4.14 -5.81 -1.55
CA SER A 116 5.61 -5.80 -1.56
C SER A 116 6.11 -4.66 -0.68
N ALA A 117 7.14 -4.91 0.13
CA ALA A 117 7.79 -3.87 0.91
C ALA A 117 8.58 -2.93 -0.02
N ARG A 118 8.50 -1.61 0.22
CA ARG A 118 9.30 -0.63 -0.51
C ARG A 118 10.78 -0.80 -0.17
N LYS A 119 11.66 -0.78 -1.17
CA LYS A 119 13.11 -0.72 -0.95
C LYS A 119 13.44 0.63 -0.34
N VAL A 120 14.11 0.64 0.81
CA VAL A 120 14.51 1.85 1.53
C VAL A 120 15.99 1.72 1.94
N PRO A 121 16.76 2.82 1.94
CA PRO A 121 18.13 2.80 2.41
C PRO A 121 18.17 2.45 3.91
N LEU A 122 19.20 1.70 4.32
CA LEU A 122 19.38 1.33 5.71
C LEU A 122 19.87 2.54 6.51
N LEU A 123 19.05 3.06 7.41
CA LEU A 123 19.42 4.18 8.27
C LEU A 123 20.05 3.70 9.58
N LYS A 124 21.19 4.28 9.93
CA LYS A 124 21.77 4.15 11.28
C LYS A 124 20.97 5.01 12.26
N LYS A 125 21.03 4.68 13.56
CA LYS A 125 20.33 5.42 14.62
C LYS A 125 20.69 6.92 14.63
N ALA A 126 21.95 7.27 14.39
CA ALA A 126 22.40 8.65 14.28
C ALA A 126 21.68 9.43 13.16
N HIS A 127 21.49 8.80 11.99
CA HIS A 127 20.79 9.44 10.86
C HIS A 127 19.32 9.71 11.19
N VAL A 128 18.66 8.75 11.87
CA VAL A 128 17.26 8.92 12.30
C VAL A 128 17.13 10.10 13.27
N GLN A 129 18.06 10.22 14.23
CA GLN A 129 18.07 11.32 15.19
C GLN A 129 18.33 12.68 14.52
N ALA A 130 19.32 12.76 13.62
CA ALA A 130 19.63 13.98 12.89
C ALA A 130 18.43 14.43 12.02
N ARG A 131 17.81 13.50 11.29
CA ARG A 131 16.61 13.78 10.47
C ARG A 131 15.42 14.22 11.31
N LEU A 132 15.21 13.59 12.47
CA LEU A 132 14.14 13.97 13.38
C LEU A 132 14.37 15.37 13.99
N LYS A 133 15.61 15.66 14.41
CA LYS A 133 15.99 16.99 14.92
C LYS A 133 15.74 18.06 13.87
N PHE A 134 16.24 17.84 12.64
CA PHE A 134 16.02 18.74 11.51
C PHE A 134 14.53 18.97 11.24
N ALA A 135 13.73 17.90 11.15
CA ALA A 135 12.29 18.00 10.90
C ALA A 135 11.54 18.79 11.99
N ASN A 136 11.94 18.64 13.25
CA ASN A 136 11.33 19.38 14.36
C ASN A 136 11.74 20.86 14.37
N GLU A 137 13.02 21.16 14.10
CA GLU A 137 13.53 22.54 14.02
C GLU A 137 12.85 23.35 12.91
N HIS A 138 12.54 22.69 11.78
CA HIS A 138 12.01 23.35 10.59
C HIS A 138 10.49 23.09 10.38
N LEU A 139 9.78 22.57 11.39
CA LEU A 139 8.35 22.24 11.28
C LEU A 139 7.46 23.47 11.06
N ASN A 140 7.85 24.60 11.65
CA ASN A 140 7.10 25.87 11.64
C ASN A 140 7.73 26.93 10.72
N ASP A 141 8.69 26.54 9.89
CA ASP A 141 9.38 27.49 9.03
C ASP A 141 8.44 28.02 7.94
N SER A 142 8.49 29.34 7.76
CA SER A 142 7.72 30.01 6.71
C SER A 142 8.23 29.64 5.32
N GLU A 143 7.36 29.67 4.30
CA GLU A 143 7.73 29.38 2.90
C GLU A 143 8.92 30.24 2.41
N LYS A 144 8.99 31.51 2.87
CA LYS A 144 10.10 32.44 2.60
C LYS A 144 11.46 31.98 3.13
N THR A 145 11.48 31.13 4.17
CA THR A 145 12.71 30.52 4.69
C THR A 145 13.27 29.51 3.70
N TRP A 146 12.40 28.76 3.02
CA TRP A 146 12.76 27.78 2.00
C TRP A 146 13.12 28.42 0.65
N GLU A 147 12.58 29.61 0.34
CA GLU A 147 12.96 30.39 -0.86
C GLU A 147 14.38 30.98 -0.79
N LYS A 148 14.91 31.21 0.42
CA LYS A 148 16.27 31.74 0.65
C LYS A 148 17.36 30.66 0.66
N LEU A 149 16.99 29.40 0.90
CA LEU A 149 17.93 28.30 0.75
C LEU A 149 18.31 28.20 -0.74
N PRO A 150 19.60 28.09 -1.09
CA PRO A 150 20.01 27.96 -2.47
C PRO A 150 19.20 26.86 -3.14
N ARG A 151 18.70 27.14 -4.34
CA ARG A 151 17.96 26.24 -5.23
C ARG A 151 18.83 25.07 -5.73
N VAL A 152 19.70 24.54 -4.88
CA VAL A 152 20.58 23.38 -5.06
C VAL A 152 19.81 22.09 -4.79
N LEU A 153 18.67 22.16 -4.07
CA LEU A 153 17.78 21.03 -3.80
C LEU A 153 16.92 20.59 -5.01
N GLY A 154 17.04 21.28 -6.16
CA GLY A 154 16.34 20.94 -7.41
C GLY A 154 17.26 20.54 -8.55
N MET A 155 18.57 20.42 -8.32
CA MET A 155 19.52 19.97 -9.33
C MET A 155 19.50 18.43 -9.36
N GLU A 156 19.27 17.86 -10.53
CA GLU A 156 19.47 16.42 -10.75
C GLU A 156 20.94 16.08 -10.45
N GLU A 157 21.22 14.86 -9.95
CA GLU A 157 22.58 14.45 -9.54
C GLU A 157 23.62 14.67 -10.66
N SER A 158 23.19 14.65 -11.94
CA SER A 158 24.00 14.97 -13.11
C SER A 158 24.46 16.43 -13.19
N GLU A 159 23.62 17.38 -12.81
CA GLU A 159 23.95 18.82 -12.86
C GLU A 159 24.95 19.21 -11.75
N VAL A 160 24.84 18.55 -10.59
CA VAL A 160 25.78 18.68 -9.49
C VAL A 160 27.17 18.11 -9.87
N ALA A 161 27.18 17.00 -10.61
CA ALA A 161 28.41 16.41 -11.14
C ALA A 161 29.11 17.31 -12.18
N GLU A 162 28.35 17.92 -13.10
CA GLU A 162 28.87 18.85 -14.10
C GLU A 162 29.46 20.12 -13.48
N ALA A 163 28.81 20.67 -12.45
CA ALA A 163 29.33 21.83 -11.72
C ALA A 163 30.67 21.52 -11.01
N LEU A 164 30.81 20.32 -10.43
CA LEU A 164 32.06 19.83 -9.84
C LEU A 164 33.17 19.62 -10.87
N ILE A 165 32.84 19.10 -12.06
CA ILE A 165 33.78 18.90 -13.17
C ILE A 165 34.25 20.24 -13.74
N ALA A 166 33.35 21.22 -13.88
CA ALA A 166 33.70 22.56 -14.32
C ALA A 166 34.61 23.28 -13.30
N TYR A 167 34.33 23.09 -12.01
CA TYR A 167 35.13 23.67 -10.93
C TYR A 167 36.54 23.07 -10.85
N THR A 168 36.68 21.75 -10.96
CA THR A 168 38.01 21.08 -10.99
C THR A 168 38.85 21.44 -12.21
N ARG A 169 38.24 21.88 -13.32
CA ARG A 169 38.93 22.46 -14.48
C ARG A 169 39.36 23.92 -14.28
N LEU A 170 38.66 24.66 -13.41
CA LEU A 170 38.99 26.04 -13.05
C LEU A 170 39.95 26.14 -11.86
N ALA A 171 40.05 25.09 -11.04
CA ALA A 171 40.95 24.99 -9.89
C ALA A 171 42.45 25.02 -10.28
N ASP A 172 42.79 24.79 -11.55
CA ASP A 172 44.15 25.02 -12.07
C ASP A 172 44.51 26.52 -12.18
N VAL A 173 43.55 27.44 -11.99
CA VAL A 173 43.71 28.90 -12.11
C VAL A 173 43.40 29.65 -10.80
N VAL A 174 42.69 29.02 -9.85
CA VAL A 174 42.22 29.66 -8.61
C VAL A 174 42.97 29.11 -7.40
N GLY A 175 43.67 29.99 -6.68
CA GLY A 175 44.54 29.62 -5.55
C GLY A 175 43.83 28.93 -4.37
N GLU A 176 44.60 28.16 -3.60
CA GLU A 176 44.18 27.22 -2.55
C GLU A 176 43.13 27.75 -1.55
N ALA A 177 43.09 29.05 -1.28
CA ALA A 177 42.20 29.64 -0.27
C ALA A 177 40.71 29.69 -0.66
N GLU A 178 40.37 29.67 -1.96
CA GLU A 178 38.96 29.58 -2.43
C GLU A 178 38.49 28.13 -2.56
N HIS A 179 39.43 27.20 -2.76
CA HIS A 179 39.17 25.77 -2.82
C HIS A 179 38.57 25.22 -1.52
N ASP A 180 39.12 25.59 -0.36
CA ASP A 180 38.64 25.10 0.94
C ASP A 180 37.24 25.59 1.32
N LYS A 181 36.85 26.80 0.89
CA LYS A 181 35.49 27.32 1.12
C LYS A 181 34.43 26.58 0.29
N ILE A 182 34.79 26.16 -0.92
CA ILE A 182 33.89 25.49 -1.85
C ILE A 182 33.78 23.99 -1.52
N VAL A 183 34.88 23.33 -1.17
CA VAL A 183 34.87 21.95 -0.65
C VAL A 183 34.05 21.87 0.65
N GLY A 184 34.19 22.84 1.55
CA GLY A 184 33.37 22.93 2.78
C GLY A 184 31.87 23.07 2.51
N THR A 185 31.49 23.71 1.41
CA THR A 185 30.10 23.86 0.98
C THR A 185 29.55 22.56 0.36
N PHE A 186 30.39 21.78 -0.32
CA PHE A 186 30.00 20.51 -0.97
C PHE A 186 29.89 19.33 0.02
N VAL A 187 30.71 19.29 1.07
CA VAL A 187 30.59 18.31 2.17
C VAL A 187 29.24 18.43 2.89
N PHE A 188 28.58 19.59 2.79
CA PHE A 188 27.24 19.79 3.35
C PHE A 188 26.13 19.10 2.55
N ILE A 189 26.36 18.82 1.26
CA ILE A 189 25.37 18.22 0.35
C ILE A 189 25.40 16.69 0.42
N PHE A 190 26.59 16.08 0.58
CA PHE A 190 26.73 14.63 0.74
C PHE A 190 26.75 14.23 2.21
N SER A 191 25.85 13.33 2.62
CA SER A 191 25.60 12.99 4.02
C SER A 191 26.77 12.28 4.75
N ASN A 192 27.90 12.00 4.10
CA ASN A 192 29.08 11.38 4.70
C ASN A 192 30.35 11.62 3.83
N GLN A 193 31.51 11.82 4.47
CA GLN A 193 32.84 11.96 3.83
C GLN A 193 33.16 10.80 2.87
N GLN A 194 32.76 9.58 3.20
CA GLN A 194 32.97 8.39 2.37
C GLN A 194 32.14 8.32 1.08
N ASP A 195 30.97 8.98 1.04
CA ASP A 195 30.16 9.04 -0.18
C ASP A 195 30.70 10.11 -1.14
N MET A 196 31.23 11.21 -0.59
CA MET A 196 31.98 12.22 -1.33
C MET A 196 33.30 11.64 -1.89
N GLU A 197 34.03 10.87 -1.08
CA GLU A 197 35.25 10.16 -1.52
C GLU A 197 34.98 9.08 -2.56
N ARG A 198 33.88 8.31 -2.47
CA ARG A 198 33.50 7.34 -3.50
C ARG A 198 33.15 8.02 -4.83
N PHE A 199 32.41 9.12 -4.79
CA PHE A 199 32.06 9.90 -5.97
C PHE A 199 33.30 10.51 -6.63
N LEU A 200 34.26 11.01 -5.83
CA LEU A 200 35.55 11.48 -6.33
C LEU A 200 36.43 10.35 -6.91
N ILE A 201 36.46 9.16 -6.29
CA ILE A 201 37.18 7.99 -6.82
C ILE A 201 36.58 7.51 -8.15
N GLU A 202 35.25 7.51 -8.29
CA GLU A 202 34.56 7.12 -9.52
C GLU A 202 34.80 8.12 -10.68
N ILE A 203 34.92 9.42 -10.38
CA ILE A 203 35.35 10.46 -11.33
C ILE A 203 36.83 10.28 -11.74
N VAL A 204 37.71 9.91 -10.81
CA VAL A 204 39.15 9.65 -11.08
C VAL A 204 39.35 8.33 -11.85
N ASP A 205 38.56 7.29 -11.60
CA ASP A 205 38.61 6.04 -12.38
C ASP A 205 38.02 6.20 -13.79
N HIS A 206 37.04 7.09 -13.99
CA HIS A 206 36.61 7.50 -15.33
C HIS A 206 37.69 8.26 -16.12
N ARG A 207 38.68 8.91 -15.46
CA ARG A 207 39.88 9.41 -16.17
C ARG A 207 40.76 8.28 -16.71
N ARG A 208 40.73 7.06 -16.16
CA ARG A 208 41.48 5.92 -16.73
C ARG A 208 40.84 5.38 -18.02
N TYR A 209 39.51 5.49 -18.15
CA TYR A 209 38.80 5.09 -19.36
C TYR A 209 38.72 6.20 -20.42
N ILE A 210 38.74 7.48 -20.03
CA ILE A 210 38.66 8.61 -20.98
C ILE A 210 40.03 8.98 -21.56
N ILE A 211 41.14 8.75 -20.85
CA ILE A 211 42.49 8.99 -21.39
C ILE A 211 42.80 8.11 -22.62
N PHE A 212 42.10 6.99 -22.82
CA PHE A 212 42.32 6.14 -23.99
C PHE A 212 41.65 6.65 -25.28
N CYS A 213 40.77 7.65 -25.21
CA CYS A 213 39.93 8.06 -26.34
C CYS A 213 40.24 9.44 -26.95
N LEU A 214 41.30 10.13 -26.53
CA LEU A 214 41.67 11.44 -27.08
C LEU A 214 43.14 11.48 -27.50
N LEU A 215 43.47 10.74 -28.54
CA LEU A 215 44.58 11.08 -29.43
C LEU A 215 43.95 11.68 -30.70
N PRO A 216 43.91 13.00 -30.89
CA PRO A 216 43.43 13.58 -32.13
C PRO A 216 44.54 13.55 -33.18
N LEU A 217 44.19 12.94 -34.31
CA LEU A 217 44.81 13.10 -35.62
C LEU A 217 45.21 14.56 -35.88
N GLN A 218 46.44 14.73 -36.34
CA GLN A 218 46.96 15.97 -36.91
C GLN A 218 46.09 16.38 -38.11
N PRO A 219 45.76 17.67 -38.27
CA PRO A 219 45.50 18.24 -39.58
C PRO A 219 46.78 18.94 -40.09
N GLU A 220 47.20 18.53 -41.29
CA GLU A 220 48.06 19.29 -42.18
C GLU A 220 47.44 20.68 -42.44
N GLU A 221 48.26 21.73 -42.53
CA GLU A 221 48.52 22.45 -43.79
C GLU A 221 49.39 23.72 -43.62
N VAL A 222 50.41 23.78 -44.49
CA VAL A 222 50.94 24.96 -45.23
C VAL A 222 51.72 26.03 -44.46
N GLU A 223 53.07 25.93 -44.55
CA GLU A 223 53.91 26.76 -45.45
C GLU A 223 55.19 26.00 -45.82
#